data_AF-A0A1U8C2P3-F1
#
_entry.id   AF-A0A1U8C2P3-F1
#
_cell.length_a   1.000
_cell.length_b   1.000
_cell.length_c   1.000
_cell.angle_alpha   90.00
_cell.angle_beta   90.00
_cell.angle_gamma   90.00
#
_symmetry.space_group_name_H-M   'P 1'
#
loop_
_entity.id
_entity.type
_entity.pdbx_description
1 polymer ?
#
loop_
_entity_poly.entity_id
_entity_poly.type
_entity_poly.pdbx_seq_one_letter_code
_entity_poly.pdbx_strand_id
1 'polypeptide(L)'
;MAWRTNLASLIKAGVFLLGRWRWLPVSEYSSLPPVLNNVCSRRKSTAPEKIVAGVVCGTNGRKPEDAVDKLFSPEQQASVLHVLNTASDKELEAFRLLRGRKSVNIVEHRKKFGPFQNLESLTDVPLIQYKTAVQVCNSILCPENGRKKKSQEKWLLGKFIKPAVERERLKAVNSIVSIVFGTRRIAWAHLDRKLQVLDWQQAVCWKLTNRIYPSSVYLEEISSVISKMPQADLYILEKSGPSIQNTSLFPILLHFLITEAMLYALLNKTFAKDGQHRVLSMNRNVVGKHFDLMIGDTRTSGRELVKQFLSDSVLKEEPRVFFPHGRIVQYRQKVLKDSHHIEELYDSLLQAVAFYELAFGKGSEVQ
;
A
#
# COMPACT_ATOMS: atom_id res chain seq x y z
N MET A 1 25.54 51.34 43.65
CA MET A 1 25.04 51.66 45.00
C MET A 1 23.80 50.83 45.26
N ALA A 2 23.92 49.93 46.23
CA ALA A 2 22.88 49.02 46.67
C ALA A 2 22.01 49.71 47.73
N TRP A 3 20.69 49.53 47.66
CA TRP A 3 19.82 49.71 48.82
C TRP A 3 18.91 48.49 48.93
N ARG A 4 19.22 47.68 49.94
CA ARG A 4 18.30 46.75 50.60
C ARG A 4 17.55 47.51 51.69
N THR A 5 16.31 47.15 51.95
CA THR A 5 15.64 47.05 53.27
C THR A 5 14.26 46.42 52.99
N ASN A 6 13.94 45.19 53.44
CA ASN A 6 13.53 44.76 54.80
C ASN A 6 12.33 45.56 55.33
N LEU A 7 11.31 45.05 56.03
CA LEU A 7 10.82 43.73 56.45
C LEU A 7 9.56 44.06 57.27
N ALA A 8 8.43 43.34 57.14
CA ALA A 8 7.50 43.13 58.27
C ALA A 8 6.39 42.14 57.91
N SER A 9 6.47 41.00 58.57
CA SER A 9 5.51 39.94 58.76
C SER A 9 4.33 40.35 59.66
N LEU A 10 3.15 39.77 59.43
CA LEU A 10 2.16 39.52 60.47
C LEU A 10 1.80 38.03 60.46
N ILE A 11 2.18 37.36 61.55
CA ILE A 11 1.90 35.98 61.90
C ILE A 11 0.73 35.97 62.90
N LYS A 12 -0.25 35.08 62.69
CA LYS A 12 -0.94 34.30 63.73
C LYS A 12 -1.09 32.89 63.12
N ALA A 13 -0.30 31.87 63.47
CA ALA A 13 -0.28 31.08 64.72
C ALA A 13 -1.69 30.57 65.09
N GLY A 14 -1.97 29.28 65.27
CA GLY A 14 -1.20 28.03 65.24
C GLY A 14 -2.22 26.86 65.12
N VAL A 15 -1.94 25.59 65.39
CA VAL A 15 -0.86 24.87 66.03
C VAL A 15 -0.89 23.44 65.46
N PHE A 16 0.31 22.87 65.33
CA PHE A 16 0.64 21.49 64.99
C PHE A 16 -0.11 20.44 65.83
N LEU A 17 -0.32 19.26 65.25
CA LEU A 17 0.02 18.01 65.93
C LEU A 17 0.47 16.95 64.92
N LEU A 18 1.66 16.42 65.19
CA LEU A 18 2.31 15.29 64.55
C LEU A 18 1.39 14.07 64.47
N GLY A 19 1.39 13.38 63.32
CA GLY A 19 0.67 12.14 63.15
C GLY A 19 1.22 11.31 61.99
N ARG A 20 2.15 10.42 62.33
CA ARG A 20 2.71 9.36 61.48
C ARG A 20 1.58 8.40 61.10
N TRP A 21 1.10 8.38 59.86
CA TRP A 21 0.11 7.38 59.44
C TRP A 21 0.82 6.09 59.06
N ARG A 22 0.84 5.20 60.05
CA ARG A 22 1.02 3.76 59.91
C ARG A 22 -0.11 3.19 59.05
N TRP A 23 0.29 2.18 58.29
CA TRP A 23 -0.55 1.15 57.70
C TRP A 23 -1.49 0.57 58.75
N LEU A 24 -2.79 0.56 58.48
CA LEU A 24 -3.73 -0.35 59.11
C LEU A 24 -4.84 -0.77 58.12
N PRO A 25 -5.40 -1.96 58.31
CA PRO A 25 -5.78 -2.88 57.25
C PRO A 25 -7.28 -2.89 57.03
N VAL A 26 -7.73 -3.23 55.82
CA VAL A 26 -9.13 -3.59 55.58
C VAL A 26 -9.19 -4.90 54.81
N SER A 27 -9.58 -5.92 55.58
CA SER A 27 -10.32 -7.15 55.27
C SER A 27 -9.96 -7.91 54.00
N GLU A 28 -9.20 -8.99 54.18
CA GLU A 28 -9.22 -10.16 53.30
C GLU A 28 -10.65 -10.71 53.24
N TYR A 29 -11.33 -10.46 52.13
CA TYR A 29 -12.33 -11.38 51.61
C TYR A 29 -11.66 -12.20 50.51
N SER A 30 -11.38 -13.46 50.85
CA SER A 30 -10.94 -14.46 49.90
C SER A 30 -12.11 -14.81 48.98
N SER A 31 -12.06 -14.28 47.77
CA SER A 31 -12.76 -14.88 46.63
C SER A 31 -11.78 -14.89 45.46
N LEU A 32 -11.04 -16.00 45.36
CA LEU A 32 -10.21 -16.32 44.21
C LEU A 32 -11.08 -16.25 42.94
N PRO A 33 -10.72 -15.45 41.92
CA PRO A 33 -11.25 -15.65 40.58
C PRO A 33 -10.70 -16.99 40.06
N PRO A 34 -11.50 -17.81 39.35
CA PRO A 34 -10.99 -19.03 38.79
C PRO A 34 -9.90 -18.71 37.76
N VAL A 35 -8.76 -19.39 37.92
CA VAL A 35 -7.69 -19.43 36.92
C VAL A 35 -8.29 -19.97 35.63
N LEU A 36 -8.56 -19.10 34.67
CA LEU A 36 -8.86 -19.51 33.30
C LEU A 36 -7.54 -19.91 32.64
N ASN A 37 -7.22 -21.20 32.76
CA ASN A 37 -6.26 -21.86 31.91
C ASN A 37 -6.76 -21.79 30.47
N ASN A 38 -6.28 -20.82 29.70
CA ASN A 38 -6.48 -20.78 28.25
C ASN A 38 -5.57 -21.82 27.57
N VAL A 39 -5.92 -23.10 27.74
CA VAL A 39 -5.51 -24.17 26.83
C VAL A 39 -6.35 -24.01 25.58
N CYS A 40 -5.76 -23.46 24.53
CA CYS A 40 -6.42 -23.30 23.23
C CYS A 40 -6.49 -24.67 22.54
N SER A 41 -7.51 -25.46 22.87
CA SER A 41 -7.85 -26.67 22.14
C SER A 41 -8.55 -26.27 20.84
N ARG A 42 -7.87 -26.51 19.72
CA ARG A 42 -8.36 -26.28 18.37
C ARG A 42 -9.52 -27.24 18.05
N ARG A 43 -10.76 -26.89 18.42
CA ARG A 43 -11.96 -27.57 17.92
C ARG A 43 -12.25 -27.07 16.50
N LYS A 44 -12.19 -27.99 15.53
CA LYS A 44 -12.66 -27.76 14.16
C LYS A 44 -14.17 -27.51 14.19
N SER A 45 -14.60 -26.38 13.63
CA SER A 45 -16.01 -26.14 13.29
C SER A 45 -16.28 -26.70 11.89
N THR A 46 -17.35 -27.46 11.78
CA THR A 46 -17.92 -28.05 10.56
C THR A 46 -18.92 -27.08 9.94
N ALA A 47 -18.59 -26.55 8.76
CA ALA A 47 -19.51 -25.87 7.83
C ALA A 47 -18.93 -25.95 6.39
N PRO A 48 -19.78 -25.94 5.34
CA PRO A 48 -19.61 -26.80 4.15
C PRO A 48 -18.58 -26.31 3.12
N GLU A 49 -17.93 -27.27 2.46
CA GLU A 49 -16.94 -27.08 1.41
C GLU A 49 -17.50 -26.33 0.19
N LYS A 50 -16.91 -25.17 -0.11
CA LYS A 50 -16.86 -24.63 -1.48
C LYS A 50 -15.56 -25.11 -2.12
N ILE A 51 -15.70 -25.99 -3.11
CA ILE A 51 -14.62 -26.53 -3.91
C ILE A 51 -13.98 -25.38 -4.72
N VAL A 52 -12.76 -25.00 -4.34
CA VAL A 52 -11.80 -24.36 -5.23
C VAL A 52 -10.51 -25.14 -5.06
N ALA A 53 -10.20 -25.96 -6.08
CA ALA A 53 -9.08 -26.88 -6.08
C ALA A 53 -7.75 -26.13 -5.89
N GLY A 54 -7.13 -26.38 -4.74
CA GLY A 54 -5.82 -25.87 -4.37
C GLY A 54 -4.71 -26.71 -5.00
N VAL A 55 -3.69 -26.00 -5.46
CA VAL A 55 -2.38 -26.51 -5.85
C VAL A 55 -1.76 -27.30 -4.69
N VAL A 56 -1.48 -28.58 -4.92
CA VAL A 56 -0.64 -29.40 -4.04
C VAL A 56 0.64 -29.76 -4.80
N CYS A 57 1.77 -29.40 -4.21
CA CYS A 57 3.09 -29.86 -4.61
C CYS A 57 3.47 -31.00 -3.66
N GLY A 58 3.64 -32.20 -4.18
CA GLY A 58 4.03 -33.40 -3.44
C GLY A 58 4.62 -34.44 -4.39
N THR A 59 5.75 -34.99 -3.99
CA THR A 59 6.72 -35.82 -4.72
C THR A 59 6.25 -37.21 -5.16
N ASN A 60 6.78 -37.65 -6.31
CA ASN A 60 7.06 -39.01 -6.76
C ASN A 60 6.00 -40.10 -6.58
N GLY A 61 5.36 -40.46 -7.69
CA GLY A 61 4.69 -41.74 -7.92
C GLY A 61 3.88 -41.68 -9.21
N ARG A 62 4.39 -42.28 -10.30
CA ARG A 62 3.61 -42.42 -11.55
C ARG A 62 2.32 -43.18 -11.24
N LYS A 63 1.18 -42.53 -11.40
CA LYS A 63 -0.13 -43.16 -11.62
C LYS A 63 -0.72 -42.63 -12.94
N PRO A 64 -1.44 -43.45 -13.72
CA PRO A 64 -1.90 -43.10 -15.07
C PRO A 64 -3.20 -42.26 -15.07
N GLU A 65 -3.43 -41.45 -14.03
CA GLU A 65 -4.66 -40.64 -13.91
C GLU A 65 -4.51 -39.18 -14.36
N ASP A 66 -3.27 -38.71 -14.58
CA ASP A 66 -2.92 -37.34 -15.00
C ASP A 66 -2.72 -37.21 -16.52
N ALA A 67 -3.65 -37.74 -17.32
CA ALA A 67 -3.58 -37.53 -18.77
C ALA A 67 -3.83 -36.03 -19.07
N VAL A 68 -2.89 -35.37 -19.75
CA VAL A 68 -2.98 -33.94 -20.15
C VAL A 68 -4.32 -33.66 -20.84
N ASP A 69 -4.83 -34.63 -21.59
CA ASP A 69 -6.10 -34.55 -22.31
C ASP A 69 -7.30 -34.32 -21.39
N LYS A 70 -7.35 -34.92 -20.19
CA LYS A 70 -8.48 -34.75 -19.27
C LYS A 70 -8.65 -33.32 -18.74
N LEU A 71 -7.64 -32.45 -18.93
CA LEU A 71 -7.67 -31.05 -18.51
C LEU A 71 -8.37 -30.12 -19.51
N PHE A 72 -8.65 -30.60 -20.73
CA PHE A 72 -9.20 -29.78 -21.82
C PHE A 72 -10.43 -30.46 -22.43
N SER A 73 -11.41 -29.65 -22.83
CA SER A 73 -12.56 -30.16 -23.60
C SER A 73 -12.14 -30.67 -24.98
N PRO A 74 -12.90 -31.58 -25.62
CA PRO A 74 -12.56 -32.12 -26.94
C PRO A 74 -12.34 -31.05 -28.02
N GLU A 75 -13.12 -29.96 -27.97
CA GLU A 75 -12.99 -28.81 -28.88
C GLU A 75 -11.67 -28.05 -28.67
N GLN A 76 -11.28 -27.88 -27.41
CA GLN A 76 -10.00 -27.26 -27.05
C GLN A 76 -8.82 -28.15 -27.45
N GLN A 77 -8.92 -29.46 -27.24
CA GLN A 77 -7.90 -30.41 -27.67
C GLN A 77 -7.70 -30.36 -29.19
N ALA A 78 -8.78 -30.41 -29.97
CA ALA A 78 -8.71 -30.33 -31.42
C ALA A 78 -8.07 -29.02 -31.90
N SER A 79 -8.41 -27.90 -31.27
CA SER A 79 -7.82 -26.59 -31.58
C SER A 79 -6.32 -26.53 -31.29
N VAL A 80 -5.88 -27.08 -30.16
CA VAL A 80 -4.47 -27.13 -29.78
C VAL A 80 -3.68 -28.08 -30.70
N LEU A 81 -4.22 -29.27 -30.97
CA LEU A 81 -3.61 -30.25 -31.86
C LEU A 81 -3.48 -29.73 -33.28
N HIS A 82 -4.48 -28.99 -33.77
CA HIS A 82 -4.41 -28.33 -35.07
C HIS A 82 -3.19 -27.41 -35.13
N VAL A 83 -3.03 -26.49 -34.17
CA VAL A 83 -1.88 -25.57 -34.13
C VAL A 83 -0.54 -26.31 -34.04
N LEU A 84 -0.43 -27.34 -33.20
CA LEU A 84 0.80 -28.11 -33.04
C LEU A 84 1.19 -28.90 -34.30
N ASN A 85 0.21 -29.39 -35.04
CA ASN A 85 0.43 -30.18 -36.26
C ASN A 85 0.66 -29.31 -37.50
N THR A 86 0.10 -28.10 -37.56
CA THR A 86 0.18 -27.25 -38.77
C THR A 86 1.21 -26.12 -38.67
N ALA A 87 1.45 -25.55 -37.49
CA ALA A 87 2.31 -24.36 -37.36
C ALA A 87 3.77 -24.64 -37.69
N SER A 88 4.45 -23.71 -38.35
CA SER A 88 5.89 -23.70 -38.53
C SER A 88 6.63 -23.46 -37.20
N ASP A 89 7.93 -23.75 -37.17
CA ASP A 89 8.79 -23.43 -36.03
C ASP A 89 8.71 -21.93 -35.65
N LYS A 90 8.77 -21.03 -36.65
CA LYS A 90 8.63 -19.57 -36.45
C LYS A 90 7.27 -19.17 -35.87
N GLU A 91 6.19 -19.81 -36.30
CA GLU A 91 4.84 -19.56 -35.76
C GLU A 91 4.70 -20.08 -34.33
N LEU A 92 5.32 -21.23 -34.02
CA LEU A 92 5.37 -21.76 -32.66
C LEU A 92 6.20 -20.86 -31.72
N GLU A 93 7.24 -20.18 -32.21
CA GLU A 93 8.01 -19.20 -31.42
C GLU A 93 7.21 -17.96 -30.99
N ALA A 94 6.05 -17.71 -31.61
CA ALA A 94 5.13 -16.67 -31.15
C ALA A 94 4.66 -16.93 -29.70
N PHE A 95 4.59 -18.20 -29.29
CA PHE A 95 4.30 -18.59 -27.91
C PHE A 95 5.59 -18.58 -27.07
N ARG A 96 5.61 -17.75 -26.02
CA ARG A 96 6.78 -17.57 -25.14
C ARG A 96 7.39 -18.89 -24.64
N LEU A 97 6.53 -19.87 -24.35
CA LEU A 97 6.93 -21.17 -23.80
C LEU A 97 7.54 -22.14 -24.82
N LEU A 98 7.38 -21.84 -26.12
CA LEU A 98 7.85 -22.66 -27.24
C LEU A 98 9.04 -22.06 -27.99
N ARG A 99 9.57 -20.90 -27.55
CA ARG A 99 10.72 -20.25 -28.20
C ARG A 99 11.99 -21.11 -28.20
N GLY A 100 12.81 -20.94 -29.24
CA GLY A 100 14.11 -21.58 -29.36
C GLY A 100 14.00 -23.08 -29.62
N ARG A 101 14.79 -23.90 -28.92
CA ARG A 101 14.89 -25.34 -29.22
C ARG A 101 13.57 -26.11 -29.10
N LYS A 102 12.59 -25.59 -28.36
CA LYS A 102 11.29 -26.28 -28.15
C LYS A 102 10.41 -26.28 -29.40
N SER A 103 10.33 -25.17 -30.15
CA SER A 103 9.57 -25.12 -31.41
C SER A 103 10.18 -26.04 -32.45
N VAL A 104 11.52 -26.02 -32.56
CA VAL A 104 12.27 -26.92 -33.44
C VAL A 104 12.03 -28.38 -33.09
N ASN A 105 12.12 -28.74 -31.80
CA ASN A 105 11.88 -30.11 -31.34
C ASN A 105 10.45 -30.60 -31.62
N ILE A 106 9.43 -29.73 -31.54
CA ILE A 106 8.04 -30.09 -31.89
C ILE A 106 7.94 -30.43 -33.39
N VAL A 107 8.53 -29.60 -34.25
CA VAL A 107 8.51 -29.80 -35.70
C VAL A 107 9.31 -31.04 -36.10
N GLU A 108 10.46 -31.29 -35.47
CA GLU A 108 11.25 -32.50 -35.70
C GLU A 108 10.54 -33.76 -35.20
N HIS A 109 9.92 -33.69 -34.03
CA HIS A 109 9.17 -34.81 -33.46
C HIS A 109 8.02 -35.23 -34.38
N ARG A 110 7.20 -34.27 -34.87
CA ARG A 110 6.10 -34.61 -35.78
C ARG A 110 6.57 -35.10 -37.15
N LYS A 111 7.75 -34.66 -37.62
CA LYS A 111 8.36 -35.19 -38.85
C LYS A 111 8.81 -36.63 -38.69
N LYS A 112 9.29 -37.00 -37.49
CA LYS A 112 9.85 -38.33 -37.19
C LYS A 112 8.79 -39.35 -36.78
N PHE A 113 7.78 -38.94 -36.01
CA PHE A 113 6.80 -39.84 -35.41
C PHE A 113 5.36 -39.63 -35.93
N GLY A 114 5.16 -38.68 -36.85
CA GLY A 114 3.85 -38.33 -37.39
C GLY A 114 3.13 -37.26 -36.57
N PRO A 115 1.92 -36.83 -36.99
CA PRO A 115 1.15 -35.81 -36.30
C PRO A 115 0.76 -36.26 -34.88
N PHE A 116 0.72 -35.30 -33.95
CA PHE A 116 0.24 -35.52 -32.59
C PHE A 116 -1.24 -35.92 -32.60
N GLN A 117 -1.56 -37.04 -31.96
CA GLN A 117 -2.94 -37.55 -31.85
C GLN A 117 -3.62 -37.11 -30.55
N ASN A 118 -2.83 -36.85 -29.51
CA ASN A 118 -3.28 -36.41 -28.19
C ASN A 118 -2.28 -35.40 -27.60
N LEU A 119 -2.71 -34.67 -26.57
CA LEU A 119 -1.88 -33.66 -25.91
C LEU A 119 -0.83 -34.29 -24.99
N GLU A 120 -1.03 -35.52 -24.54
CA GLU A 120 -0.06 -36.27 -23.73
C GLU A 120 1.25 -36.51 -24.50
N SER A 121 1.15 -36.76 -25.82
CA SER A 121 2.30 -36.94 -26.73
C SER A 121 3.26 -35.75 -26.77
N LEU A 122 2.86 -34.58 -26.25
CA LEU A 122 3.77 -33.45 -26.06
C LEU A 122 4.86 -33.71 -25.01
N THR A 123 4.59 -34.60 -24.06
CA THR A 123 5.56 -34.96 -23.01
C THR A 123 6.70 -35.84 -23.52
N ASP A 124 6.52 -36.45 -24.69
CA ASP A 124 7.56 -37.21 -25.39
C ASP A 124 8.51 -36.30 -26.19
N VAL A 125 8.14 -35.02 -26.40
CA VAL A 125 8.99 -34.05 -27.09
C VAL A 125 10.12 -33.59 -26.16
N PRO A 126 11.39 -33.65 -26.59
CA PRO A 126 12.50 -33.21 -25.76
C PRO A 126 12.34 -31.77 -25.27
N LEU A 127 12.61 -31.54 -23.98
CA LEU A 127 12.47 -30.26 -23.26
C LEU A 127 11.04 -29.80 -22.97
N ILE A 128 10.03 -30.64 -23.23
CA ILE A 128 8.63 -30.39 -22.88
C ILE A 128 8.20 -31.37 -21.79
N GLN A 129 8.25 -30.91 -20.54
CA GLN A 129 7.73 -31.68 -19.40
C GLN A 129 6.23 -31.45 -19.24
N TYR A 130 5.53 -32.34 -18.53
CA TYR A 130 4.09 -32.26 -18.26
C TYR A 130 3.59 -30.85 -17.90
N LYS A 131 4.22 -30.20 -16.91
CA LYS A 131 3.86 -28.83 -16.50
C LYS A 131 3.99 -27.82 -17.65
N THR A 132 5.00 -27.98 -18.50
CA THR A 132 5.20 -27.12 -19.68
C THR A 132 4.16 -27.43 -20.75
N ALA A 133 3.84 -28.71 -21.01
CA ALA A 133 2.82 -29.11 -21.97
C ALA A 133 1.46 -28.51 -21.63
N VAL A 134 1.04 -28.59 -20.36
CA VAL A 134 -0.21 -27.97 -19.88
C VAL A 134 -0.20 -26.45 -20.09
N GLN A 135 0.92 -25.78 -19.78
CA GLN A 135 1.03 -24.33 -19.97
C GLN A 135 1.06 -23.92 -21.45
N VAL A 136 1.65 -24.73 -22.31
CA VAL A 136 1.66 -24.53 -23.77
C VAL A 136 0.24 -24.64 -24.33
N CYS A 137 -0.52 -25.69 -23.97
CA CYS A 137 -1.90 -25.86 -24.38
C CYS A 137 -2.76 -24.66 -23.99
N ASN A 138 -2.63 -24.20 -22.74
CA ASN A 138 -3.29 -22.98 -22.26
C ASN A 138 -2.86 -21.72 -23.02
N SER A 139 -1.59 -21.60 -23.39
CA SER A 139 -1.07 -20.46 -24.16
C SER A 139 -1.55 -20.43 -25.61
N ILE A 140 -1.81 -21.60 -26.21
CA ILE A 140 -2.37 -21.73 -27.56
C ILE A 140 -3.85 -21.36 -27.56
N LEU A 141 -4.61 -21.84 -26.56
CA LEU A 141 -6.04 -21.51 -26.40
C LEU A 141 -6.28 -20.04 -26.03
N CYS A 142 -5.32 -19.40 -25.36
CA CYS A 142 -5.40 -18.00 -24.94
C CYS A 142 -4.11 -17.25 -25.35
N PRO A 143 -3.97 -16.86 -26.63
CA PRO A 143 -2.79 -16.14 -27.10
C PRO A 143 -2.58 -14.86 -26.28
N GLU A 144 -1.37 -14.73 -25.72
CA GLU A 144 -0.95 -13.74 -24.70
C GLU A 144 -1.09 -12.26 -25.15
N ASN A 145 -1.49 -12.02 -26.39
CA ASN A 145 -1.49 -10.73 -27.08
C ASN A 145 -2.51 -9.74 -26.48
N GLY A 146 -3.55 -10.22 -25.79
CA GLY A 146 -4.52 -9.37 -25.07
C GLY A 146 -4.20 -9.11 -23.59
N ARG A 147 -3.32 -9.90 -22.95
CA ARG A 147 -3.09 -9.87 -21.49
C ARG A 147 -1.85 -9.08 -21.06
N LYS A 148 -0.86 -8.88 -21.95
CA LYS A 148 0.41 -8.20 -21.61
C LYS A 148 0.22 -6.77 -21.12
N LYS A 149 -0.67 -5.98 -21.73
CA LYS A 149 -0.93 -4.59 -21.31
C LYS A 149 -1.56 -4.54 -19.90
N LYS A 150 -2.62 -5.33 -19.66
CA LYS A 150 -3.35 -5.33 -18.38
C LYS A 150 -2.55 -5.92 -17.20
N SER A 151 -1.76 -6.97 -17.41
CA SER A 151 -1.00 -7.61 -16.32
C SER A 151 0.23 -6.81 -15.92
N GLN A 152 0.93 -6.20 -16.89
CA GLN A 152 2.11 -5.38 -16.65
C GLN A 152 1.72 -4.06 -15.99
N GLU A 153 0.63 -3.42 -16.41
CA GLU A 153 0.11 -2.21 -15.75
C GLU A 153 -0.39 -2.50 -14.32
N LYS A 154 -1.11 -3.61 -14.09
CA LYS A 154 -1.55 -4.02 -12.73
C LYS A 154 -0.35 -4.32 -11.82
N TRP A 155 0.72 -4.88 -12.36
CA TRP A 155 1.98 -5.11 -11.63
C TRP A 155 2.73 -3.80 -11.33
N LEU A 156 2.71 -2.83 -12.24
CA LEU A 156 3.30 -1.51 -12.03
C LEU A 156 2.55 -0.72 -10.95
N LEU A 157 1.20 -0.71 -10.98
CA LEU A 157 0.38 -0.07 -9.93
C LEU A 157 0.59 -0.73 -8.56
N GLY A 158 0.59 -2.07 -8.51
CA GLY A 158 0.82 -2.83 -7.27
C GLY A 158 2.23 -2.69 -6.67
N LYS A 159 3.20 -2.14 -7.43
CA LYS A 159 4.53 -1.84 -6.91
C LYS A 159 4.55 -0.60 -6.02
N PHE A 160 3.74 0.42 -6.32
CA PHE A 160 3.82 1.70 -5.62
C PHE A 160 2.64 2.00 -4.70
N ILE A 161 1.47 1.39 -4.91
CA ILE A 161 0.30 1.51 -4.03
C ILE A 161 -0.12 0.15 -3.48
N LYS A 162 -0.48 0.12 -2.19
CA LYS A 162 -1.07 -1.05 -1.52
C LYS A 162 -2.27 -0.63 -0.66
N PRO A 163 -3.31 -1.46 -0.49
CA PRO A 163 -3.57 -2.70 -1.22
C PRO A 163 -3.83 -2.43 -2.72
N ALA A 164 -3.82 -3.49 -3.53
CA ALA A 164 -4.09 -3.36 -4.96
C ALA A 164 -5.55 -2.90 -5.18
N VAL A 165 -5.72 -1.86 -6.01
CA VAL A 165 -7.04 -1.32 -6.38
C VAL A 165 -7.28 -1.57 -7.86
N GLU A 166 -8.53 -1.87 -8.20
CA GLU A 166 -8.96 -2.02 -9.58
C GLU A 166 -8.78 -0.71 -10.36
N ARG A 167 -8.40 -0.81 -11.63
CA ARG A 167 -8.09 0.37 -12.44
C ARG A 167 -9.33 1.20 -12.71
N GLU A 168 -10.45 0.55 -12.89
CA GLU A 168 -11.77 1.15 -13.11
C GLU A 168 -12.15 2.04 -11.93
N ARG A 169 -11.91 1.54 -10.70
CA ARG A 169 -12.10 2.32 -9.47
C ARG A 169 -11.15 3.51 -9.40
N LEU A 170 -9.86 3.32 -9.70
CA LEU A 170 -8.90 4.43 -9.76
C LEU A 170 -9.34 5.48 -10.79
N LYS A 171 -9.80 5.05 -11.98
CA LYS A 171 -10.31 5.96 -13.01
C LYS A 171 -11.59 6.70 -12.62
N ALA A 172 -12.35 6.22 -11.64
CA ALA A 172 -13.55 6.89 -11.14
C ALA A 172 -13.25 7.89 -10.00
N VAL A 173 -12.01 7.98 -9.53
CA VAL A 173 -11.60 8.90 -8.45
C VAL A 173 -11.70 10.35 -8.94
N ASN A 174 -12.49 11.15 -8.23
CA ASN A 174 -12.63 12.58 -8.46
C ASN A 174 -11.66 13.38 -7.60
N SER A 175 -11.45 12.97 -6.34
CA SER A 175 -10.50 13.62 -5.44
C SER A 175 -9.84 12.66 -4.45
N ILE A 176 -8.64 13.03 -4.00
CA ILE A 176 -7.87 12.30 -3.00
C ILE A 176 -7.43 13.23 -1.87
N VAL A 177 -7.31 12.68 -0.65
CA VAL A 177 -6.55 13.33 0.43
C VAL A 177 -5.25 12.57 0.62
N SER A 178 -4.13 13.19 0.26
CA SER A 178 -2.79 12.67 0.52
C SER A 178 -2.35 13.07 1.93
N ILE A 179 -1.91 12.11 2.74
CA ILE A 179 -1.58 12.26 4.14
C ILE A 179 -0.15 11.79 4.38
N VAL A 180 0.64 12.63 5.04
CA VAL A 180 2.00 12.33 5.49
C VAL A 180 2.10 12.69 6.97
N PHE A 181 2.67 11.80 7.76
CA PHE A 181 2.86 12.03 9.19
C PHE A 181 4.28 11.67 9.61
N GLY A 182 4.86 12.55 10.42
CA GLY A 182 6.09 12.31 11.16
C GLY A 182 5.78 12.10 12.64
N THR A 183 6.81 12.18 13.48
CA THR A 183 6.65 11.94 14.92
C THR A 183 5.87 13.04 15.64
N ARG A 184 5.82 14.25 15.07
CA ARG A 184 5.24 15.45 15.73
C ARG A 184 4.10 16.09 14.95
N ARG A 185 4.00 15.81 13.66
CA ARG A 185 3.10 16.52 12.75
C ARG A 185 2.45 15.53 11.80
N ILE A 186 1.24 15.86 11.41
CA ILE A 186 0.52 15.23 10.30
C ILE A 186 0.08 16.33 9.37
N ALA A 187 0.33 16.14 8.08
CA ALA A 187 -0.06 17.06 7.04
C ALA A 187 -0.87 16.34 5.99
N TRP A 188 -1.76 17.10 5.34
CA TRP A 188 -2.58 16.57 4.27
C TRP A 188 -2.80 17.58 3.17
N ALA A 189 -2.93 17.07 1.94
CA ALA A 189 -3.30 17.82 0.75
C ALA A 189 -4.50 17.16 0.07
N HIS A 190 -5.58 17.92 -0.12
CA HIS A 190 -6.77 17.51 -0.87
C HIS A 190 -6.63 18.02 -2.29
N LEU A 191 -6.51 17.11 -3.25
CA LEU A 191 -6.42 17.42 -4.67
C LEU A 191 -7.57 16.74 -5.41
N ASP A 192 -8.05 17.41 -6.46
CA ASP A 192 -8.95 16.83 -7.44
C ASP A 192 -8.20 16.30 -8.67
N ARG A 193 -8.96 15.72 -9.59
CA ARG A 193 -8.44 15.18 -10.86
C ARG A 193 -7.81 16.24 -11.77
N LYS A 194 -8.16 17.51 -11.61
CA LYS A 194 -7.59 18.62 -12.36
C LYS A 194 -6.29 19.11 -11.76
N LEU A 195 -5.73 18.38 -10.79
CA LEU A 195 -4.55 18.77 -10.02
C LEU A 195 -4.76 20.11 -9.31
N GLN A 196 -6.00 20.44 -8.93
CA GLN A 196 -6.31 21.63 -8.16
C GLN A 196 -6.19 21.33 -6.67
N VAL A 197 -5.42 22.14 -5.94
CA VAL A 197 -5.26 22.03 -4.48
C VAL A 197 -6.46 22.67 -3.79
N LEU A 198 -7.42 21.83 -3.40
CA LEU A 198 -8.64 22.23 -2.73
C LEU A 198 -8.40 22.58 -1.26
N ASP A 199 -7.53 21.83 -0.58
CA ASP A 199 -7.12 22.08 0.81
C ASP A 199 -5.68 21.62 1.05
N TRP A 200 -4.92 22.35 1.89
CA TRP A 200 -3.54 21.97 2.21
C TRP A 200 -3.12 22.46 3.59
N GLN A 201 -3.10 21.55 4.56
CA GLN A 201 -3.02 21.86 5.98
C GLN A 201 -2.08 20.92 6.74
N GLN A 202 -1.77 21.29 7.99
CA GLN A 202 -1.00 20.46 8.91
C GLN A 202 -1.52 20.64 10.33
N ALA A 203 -1.37 19.61 11.16
CA ALA A 203 -1.65 19.62 12.57
C ALA A 203 -0.42 19.15 13.36
N VAL A 204 -0.23 19.72 14.56
CA VAL A 204 0.81 19.31 15.50
C VAL A 204 0.19 18.29 16.46
N CYS A 205 0.81 17.11 16.57
CA CYS A 205 0.35 16.00 17.39
C CYS A 205 1.34 15.70 18.52
N TRP A 206 1.70 16.72 19.30
CA TRP A 206 2.74 16.62 20.33
C TRP A 206 2.46 15.53 21.38
N LYS A 207 1.19 15.27 21.71
CA LYS A 207 0.80 14.25 22.71
C LYS A 207 1.18 12.83 22.29
N LEU A 208 1.38 12.57 21.00
CA LEU A 208 1.75 11.25 20.47
C LEU A 208 3.24 10.93 20.61
N THR A 209 4.07 11.93 20.92
CA THR A 209 5.53 11.74 21.14
C THR A 209 5.89 11.17 22.50
N ASN A 210 4.92 10.98 23.40
CA ASN A 210 5.19 10.38 24.70
C ASN A 210 5.50 8.88 24.56
N ARG A 211 6.55 8.38 25.22
CA ARG A 211 7.10 7.02 25.07
C ARG A 211 6.17 5.89 25.54
N ILE A 212 4.99 6.22 26.05
CA ILE A 212 4.04 5.30 26.68
C ILE A 212 3.05 4.71 25.65
N TYR A 213 2.93 5.29 24.45
CA TYR A 213 2.04 4.83 23.36
C TYR A 213 0.57 4.46 23.76
N PRO A 214 -0.13 5.25 24.60
CA PRO A 214 -1.49 4.91 25.00
C PRO A 214 -2.48 5.02 23.84
N SER A 215 -3.17 3.93 23.50
CA SER A 215 -4.09 3.87 22.35
C SER A 215 -5.26 4.86 22.45
N SER A 216 -5.74 5.18 23.65
CA SER A 216 -6.79 6.19 23.86
C SER A 216 -6.37 7.58 23.36
N VAL A 217 -5.14 8.00 23.68
CA VAL A 217 -4.59 9.29 23.23
C VAL A 217 -4.40 9.32 21.72
N TYR A 218 -3.93 8.22 21.13
CA TYR A 218 -3.85 8.09 19.67
C TYR A 218 -5.22 8.23 19.02
N LEU A 219 -6.24 7.57 19.57
CA LEU A 219 -7.60 7.65 19.04
C LEU A 219 -8.14 9.08 19.11
N GLU A 220 -7.99 9.77 20.24
CA GLU A 220 -8.44 11.15 20.43
C GLU A 220 -7.76 12.12 19.45
N GLU A 221 -6.42 12.10 19.39
CA GLU A 221 -5.65 13.00 18.55
C GLU A 221 -5.89 12.73 17.06
N ILE A 222 -5.90 11.47 16.62
CA ILE A 222 -6.14 11.12 15.22
C ILE A 222 -7.57 11.45 14.82
N SER A 223 -8.56 11.22 15.70
CA SER A 223 -9.96 11.62 15.42
C SER A 223 -10.09 13.14 15.28
N SER A 224 -9.39 13.91 16.11
CA SER A 224 -9.34 15.38 16.04
C SER A 224 -8.69 15.89 14.74
N VAL A 225 -7.73 15.15 14.17
CA VAL A 225 -7.15 15.47 12.87
C VAL A 225 -8.11 15.11 11.74
N ILE A 226 -8.68 13.90 11.75
CA ILE A 226 -9.60 13.42 10.71
C ILE A 226 -10.83 14.32 10.59
N SER A 227 -11.33 14.89 11.70
CA SER A 227 -12.49 15.80 11.68
C SER A 227 -12.25 17.08 10.88
N LYS A 228 -10.97 17.46 10.66
CA LYS A 228 -10.57 18.61 9.84
C LYS A 228 -10.33 18.25 8.38
N MET A 229 -10.25 16.96 8.05
CA MET A 229 -10.01 16.51 6.68
C MET A 229 -11.32 16.55 5.86
N PRO A 230 -11.28 17.06 4.62
CA PRO A 230 -12.43 16.99 3.73
C PRO A 230 -12.74 15.54 3.35
N GLN A 231 -13.98 15.28 2.89
CA GLN A 231 -14.31 13.99 2.30
C GLN A 231 -13.65 13.85 0.91
N ALA A 232 -13.11 12.66 0.64
CA ALA A 232 -12.54 12.29 -0.65
C ALA A 232 -12.83 10.82 -0.97
N ASP A 233 -12.58 10.44 -2.22
CA ASP A 233 -12.81 9.07 -2.70
C ASP A 233 -11.74 8.11 -2.16
N LEU A 234 -10.49 8.60 -2.09
CA LEU A 234 -9.34 7.88 -1.55
C LEU A 234 -8.52 8.73 -0.59
N TYR A 235 -7.89 8.06 0.38
CA TYR A 235 -6.94 8.63 1.32
C TYR A 235 -5.60 7.94 1.12
N ILE A 236 -4.57 8.69 0.73
CA ILE A 236 -3.26 8.14 0.39
C ILE A 236 -2.30 8.39 1.55
N LEU A 237 -1.90 7.34 2.25
CA LEU A 237 -0.90 7.39 3.30
C LEU A 237 0.49 7.19 2.71
N GLU A 238 1.48 7.86 3.27
CA GLU A 238 2.86 7.51 2.96
C GLU A 238 3.24 6.18 3.60
N LYS A 239 3.75 5.24 2.80
CA LYS A 239 4.51 4.09 3.30
C LYS A 239 5.97 4.49 3.47
N SER A 240 6.24 5.10 4.61
CA SER A 240 7.59 5.36 5.09
C SER A 240 7.77 4.70 6.45
N GLY A 241 8.95 4.17 6.70
CA GLY A 241 9.23 3.52 7.96
C GLY A 241 10.62 2.90 7.95
N PRO A 242 11.38 3.04 9.05
CA PRO A 242 12.61 2.29 9.20
C PRO A 242 12.30 0.79 9.19
N SER A 243 13.26 -0.02 8.72
CA SER A 243 13.12 -1.47 8.78
C SER A 243 12.90 -1.91 10.23
N ILE A 244 12.04 -2.91 10.44
CA ILE A 244 11.85 -3.55 11.75
C ILE A 244 13.15 -4.12 12.33
N GLN A 245 14.13 -4.41 11.47
CA GLN A 245 15.46 -4.88 11.86
C GLN A 245 16.27 -3.80 12.59
N ASN A 246 15.97 -2.51 12.39
CA ASN A 246 16.63 -1.43 13.08
C ASN A 246 15.96 -1.18 14.44
N THR A 247 16.43 -1.91 15.45
CA THR A 247 15.90 -1.85 16.83
C THR A 247 15.98 -0.45 17.45
N SER A 248 16.99 0.36 17.09
CA SER A 248 17.14 1.72 17.61
C SER A 248 16.01 2.68 17.19
N LEU A 249 15.40 2.42 16.03
CA LEU A 249 14.29 3.21 15.48
C LEU A 249 12.92 2.55 15.72
N PHE A 250 12.86 1.44 16.46
CA PHE A 250 11.61 0.74 16.76
C PHE A 250 10.54 1.63 17.40
N PRO A 251 10.85 2.56 18.34
CA PRO A 251 9.82 3.46 18.88
C PRO A 251 9.16 4.33 17.81
N ILE A 252 9.94 4.82 16.84
CA ILE A 252 9.44 5.61 15.71
C ILE A 252 8.62 4.72 14.77
N LEU A 253 9.10 3.50 14.49
CA LEU A 253 8.35 2.53 13.70
C LEU A 253 6.99 2.21 14.35
N LEU A 254 6.97 1.97 15.66
CA LEU A 254 5.76 1.68 16.42
C LEU A 254 4.76 2.84 16.34
N HIS A 255 5.24 4.08 16.52
CA HIS A 255 4.42 5.28 16.32
C HIS A 255 3.77 5.29 14.93
N PHE A 256 4.55 5.03 13.87
CA PHE A 256 4.03 5.02 12.51
C PHE A 256 3.03 3.90 12.27
N LEU A 257 3.28 2.69 12.79
CA LEU A 257 2.37 1.56 12.65
C LEU A 257 1.03 1.79 13.36
N ILE A 258 1.04 2.36 14.58
CA ILE A 258 -0.19 2.70 15.31
C ILE A 258 -0.97 3.77 14.54
N THR A 259 -0.28 4.82 14.09
CA THR A 259 -0.90 5.93 13.35
C THR A 259 -1.49 5.44 12.02
N GLU A 260 -0.74 4.65 11.24
CA GLU A 260 -1.20 4.01 10.02
C GLU A 260 -2.44 3.15 10.29
N ALA A 261 -2.40 2.27 11.30
CA ALA A 261 -3.52 1.39 11.63
C ALA A 261 -4.81 2.17 12.00
N MET A 262 -4.69 3.23 12.79
CA MET A 262 -5.85 4.05 13.15
C MET A 262 -6.41 4.84 11.96
N LEU A 263 -5.54 5.42 11.12
CA LEU A 263 -5.98 6.08 9.89
C LEU A 263 -6.70 5.10 8.95
N TYR A 264 -6.16 3.89 8.79
CA TYR A 264 -6.82 2.82 8.03
C TYR A 264 -8.19 2.49 8.61
N ALA A 265 -8.33 2.33 9.93
CA ALA A 265 -9.59 1.98 10.56
C ALA A 265 -10.64 3.10 10.44
N LEU A 266 -10.24 4.35 10.73
CA LEU A 266 -11.17 5.48 10.86
C LEU A 266 -11.58 6.11 9.51
N LEU A 267 -10.71 6.07 8.50
CA LEU A 267 -11.01 6.65 7.18
C LEU A 267 -11.72 5.66 6.24
N ASN A 268 -11.61 4.35 6.46
CA ASN A 268 -12.34 3.33 5.71
C ASN A 268 -13.81 3.17 6.17
N LYS A 269 -14.57 4.27 6.19
CA LYS A 269 -15.91 4.36 6.78
C LYS A 269 -16.93 3.34 6.24
N THR A 270 -16.81 2.90 4.98
CA THR A 270 -17.76 1.96 4.35
C THR A 270 -17.22 0.54 4.18
N PHE A 271 -15.97 0.27 4.58
CA PHE A 271 -15.31 -1.01 4.31
C PHE A 271 -16.05 -2.21 4.92
N ALA A 272 -16.65 -2.04 6.10
CA ALA A 272 -17.46 -3.09 6.73
C ALA A 272 -18.71 -3.49 5.90
N LYS A 273 -19.16 -2.62 4.99
CA LYS A 273 -20.34 -2.84 4.14
C LYS A 273 -19.96 -3.38 2.76
N ASP A 274 -18.95 -2.78 2.12
CA ASP A 274 -18.62 -3.03 0.72
C ASP A 274 -17.29 -3.81 0.52
N GLY A 275 -16.48 -3.97 1.57
CA GLY A 275 -15.16 -4.58 1.49
C GLY A 275 -14.13 -3.78 0.68
N GLN A 276 -14.44 -2.53 0.33
CA GLN A 276 -13.61 -1.72 -0.57
C GLN A 276 -12.68 -0.81 0.21
N HIS A 277 -11.37 -0.99 0.00
CA HIS A 277 -10.38 -0.08 0.57
C HIS A 277 -10.47 1.31 -0.07
N ARG A 278 -10.53 2.33 0.78
CA ARG A 278 -10.41 3.76 0.46
C ARG A 278 -9.08 4.35 0.93
N VAL A 279 -8.49 3.74 1.96
CA VAL A 279 -7.15 4.11 2.43
C VAL A 279 -6.11 3.24 1.74
N LEU A 280 -5.09 3.86 1.16
CA LEU A 280 -4.02 3.21 0.42
C LEU A 280 -2.67 3.73 0.90
N SER A 281 -1.64 2.89 0.95
CA SER A 281 -0.26 3.27 1.27
C SER A 281 0.59 3.37 0.01
N MET A 282 1.23 4.52 -0.20
CA MET A 282 2.10 4.82 -1.34
C MET A 282 3.58 4.82 -0.94
N ASN A 283 4.44 4.18 -1.72
CA ASN A 283 5.87 4.07 -1.38
C ASN A 283 6.62 5.42 -1.47
N ARG A 284 7.22 5.87 -0.35
CA ARG A 284 7.99 7.13 -0.28
C ARG A 284 9.12 7.22 -1.31
N ASN A 285 9.85 6.13 -1.56
CA ASN A 285 10.98 6.12 -2.49
C ASN A 285 10.52 6.21 -3.94
N VAL A 286 9.30 5.74 -4.25
CA VAL A 286 8.73 5.91 -5.60
C VAL A 286 8.40 7.38 -5.84
N VAL A 287 7.82 8.07 -4.85
CA VAL A 287 7.59 9.53 -4.91
C VAL A 287 8.92 10.26 -5.06
N GLY A 288 9.94 9.88 -4.28
CA GLY A 288 11.28 10.46 -4.38
C GLY A 288 11.91 10.32 -5.77
N LYS A 289 11.85 9.11 -6.35
CA LYS A 289 12.35 8.85 -7.72
C LYS A 289 11.57 9.62 -8.78
N HIS A 290 10.27 9.77 -8.60
CA HIS A 290 9.40 10.48 -9.56
C HIS A 290 9.74 11.97 -9.70
N PHE A 291 10.28 12.57 -8.65
CA PHE A 291 10.67 13.99 -8.62
C PHE A 291 12.19 14.20 -8.60
N ASP A 292 12.97 13.17 -8.89
CA ASP A 292 14.44 13.23 -8.88
C ASP A 292 15.02 13.73 -7.54
N LEU A 293 14.38 13.37 -6.42
CA LEU A 293 14.77 13.75 -5.05
C LEU A 293 15.65 12.69 -4.37
N MET A 294 16.20 11.72 -5.11
CA MET A 294 17.00 10.64 -4.54
C MET A 294 18.50 10.92 -4.68
N ILE A 295 19.23 10.84 -3.58
CA ILE A 295 20.70 10.75 -3.56
C ILE A 295 21.06 9.38 -2.99
N GLY A 296 21.50 8.47 -3.87
CA GLY A 296 21.61 7.05 -3.56
C GLY A 296 20.25 6.48 -3.14
N ASP A 297 20.20 5.91 -1.94
CA ASP A 297 18.97 5.36 -1.35
C ASP A 297 18.24 6.33 -0.42
N THR A 298 18.75 7.56 -0.27
CA THR A 298 18.18 8.58 0.62
C THR A 298 17.42 9.63 -0.16
N ARG A 299 16.22 9.99 0.33
CA ARG A 299 15.40 11.04 -0.26
C ARG A 299 15.74 12.40 0.36
N THR A 300 15.98 13.41 -0.47
CA THR A 300 16.21 14.80 -0.08
C THR A 300 14.90 15.57 0.11
N SER A 301 14.99 16.79 0.65
CA SER A 301 13.84 17.67 0.87
C SER A 301 13.17 18.05 -0.44
N GLY A 302 11.83 17.98 -0.46
CA GLY A 302 11.00 18.44 -1.59
C GLY A 302 10.71 19.94 -1.60
N ARG A 303 11.26 20.70 -0.64
CA ARG A 303 10.93 22.12 -0.41
C ARG A 303 11.07 23.00 -1.63
N GLU A 304 12.21 22.92 -2.33
CA GLU A 304 12.48 23.80 -3.47
C GLU A 304 11.56 23.50 -4.65
N LEU A 305 11.20 22.23 -4.85
CA LEU A 305 10.22 21.84 -5.86
C LEU A 305 8.82 22.38 -5.54
N VAL A 306 8.41 22.34 -4.27
CA VAL A 306 7.12 22.90 -3.84
C VAL A 306 7.08 24.42 -4.00
N LYS A 307 8.17 25.13 -3.68
CA LYS A 307 8.28 26.56 -3.98
C LYS A 307 8.17 26.84 -5.48
N GLN A 308 8.80 26.00 -6.30
CA GLN A 308 8.69 26.09 -7.74
C GLN A 308 7.24 25.89 -8.20
N PHE A 309 6.50 24.91 -7.68
CA PHE A 309 5.07 24.73 -7.99
C PHE A 309 4.23 25.96 -7.64
N LEU A 310 4.47 26.55 -6.46
CA LEU A 310 3.79 27.78 -6.05
C LEU A 310 4.09 28.97 -6.97
N SER A 311 5.29 29.05 -7.57
CA SER A 311 5.65 30.08 -8.54
C SER A 311 5.07 29.77 -9.92
N ASP A 312 5.29 28.56 -10.43
CA ASP A 312 4.89 28.08 -11.75
C ASP A 312 3.38 28.15 -11.96
N SER A 313 2.58 27.91 -10.92
CA SER A 313 1.12 28.02 -11.00
C SER A 313 0.57 29.41 -11.37
N VAL A 314 1.40 30.45 -11.30
CA VAL A 314 1.07 31.81 -11.75
C VAL A 314 1.78 32.16 -13.05
N LEU A 315 2.94 31.55 -13.33
CA LEU A 315 3.83 31.94 -14.41
C LEU A 315 3.68 31.09 -15.68
N LYS A 316 3.13 29.88 -15.57
CA LYS A 316 3.02 28.93 -16.69
C LYS A 316 1.56 28.73 -17.06
N GLU A 317 1.32 28.56 -18.37
CA GLU A 317 0.00 28.20 -18.90
C GLU A 317 -0.44 26.81 -18.44
N GLU A 318 0.49 25.85 -18.39
CA GLU A 318 0.24 24.46 -17.96
C GLU A 318 1.12 24.08 -16.76
N PRO A 319 0.76 24.51 -15.53
CA PRO A 319 1.47 24.09 -14.33
C PRO A 319 1.13 22.63 -13.97
N ARG A 320 2.07 21.93 -13.31
CA ARG A 320 1.85 20.56 -12.81
C ARG A 320 0.82 20.47 -11.69
N VAL A 321 0.50 21.60 -11.05
CA VAL A 321 -0.46 21.69 -9.96
C VAL A 321 -1.02 23.11 -9.91
N PHE A 322 -2.33 23.23 -9.69
CA PHE A 322 -3.05 24.49 -9.66
C PHE A 322 -3.42 24.87 -8.23
N PHE A 323 -3.23 26.13 -7.88
CA PHE A 323 -3.63 26.67 -6.59
C PHE A 323 -4.74 27.71 -6.78
N PRO A 324 -5.86 27.63 -6.04
CA PRO A 324 -6.90 28.64 -6.11
C PRO A 324 -6.36 30.03 -5.78
N HIS A 325 -6.73 31.05 -6.58
CA HIS A 325 -6.27 32.43 -6.39
C HIS A 325 -6.52 32.97 -4.97
N GLY A 326 -7.64 32.59 -4.34
CA GLY A 326 -7.96 33.00 -2.97
C GLY A 326 -7.08 32.37 -1.89
N ARG A 327 -6.39 31.26 -2.17
CA ARG A 327 -5.57 30.51 -1.19
C ARG A 327 -4.07 30.54 -1.47
N ILE A 328 -3.66 30.82 -2.71
CA ILE A 328 -2.24 30.78 -3.10
C ILE A 328 -1.36 31.71 -2.27
N VAL A 329 -1.85 32.92 -1.93
CA VAL A 329 -1.11 33.88 -1.09
C VAL A 329 -0.90 33.31 0.31
N GLN A 330 -1.92 32.69 0.90
CA GLN A 330 -1.83 32.05 2.21
C GLN A 330 -0.83 30.88 2.19
N TYR A 331 -0.87 30.04 1.14
CA TYR A 331 0.08 28.94 0.99
C TYR A 331 1.52 29.41 0.82
N ARG A 332 1.76 30.45 0.00
CA ARG A 332 3.10 31.06 -0.13
C ARG A 332 3.59 31.60 1.19
N GLN A 333 2.76 32.36 1.91
CA GLN A 333 3.12 32.87 3.23
C GLN A 333 3.44 31.75 4.22
N LYS A 334 2.68 30.65 4.20
CA LYS A 334 2.92 29.48 5.06
C LYS A 334 4.27 28.84 4.78
N VAL A 335 4.62 28.63 3.50
CA VAL A 335 5.91 28.04 3.10
C VAL A 335 7.10 28.98 3.37
N LEU A 336 6.89 30.29 3.30
CA LEU A 336 7.94 31.30 3.55
C LEU A 336 8.18 31.59 5.02
N LYS A 337 7.13 31.60 5.86
CA LYS A 337 7.22 31.94 7.28
C LYS A 337 7.76 30.80 8.16
N ASP A 338 7.58 29.55 7.76
CA ASP A 338 8.02 28.43 8.58
C ASP A 338 9.55 28.28 8.53
N SER A 339 10.21 28.66 9.63
CA SER A 339 11.64 28.46 9.88
C SER A 339 11.97 27.02 10.33
N HIS A 340 10.94 26.23 10.64
CA HIS A 340 11.06 24.83 11.05
C HIS A 340 10.91 23.86 9.88
N HIS A 341 11.53 22.68 9.97
CA HIS A 341 11.31 21.58 9.03
C HIS A 341 9.83 21.15 9.06
N ILE A 342 9.11 21.50 8.00
CA ILE A 342 7.71 21.13 7.74
C ILE A 342 7.62 20.17 6.55
N GLU A 343 8.53 19.21 6.49
CA GLU A 343 8.69 18.27 5.38
C GLU A 343 7.40 17.48 5.10
N GLU A 344 6.62 17.14 6.15
CA GLU A 344 5.33 16.46 5.97
C GLU A 344 4.36 17.28 5.11
N LEU A 345 4.38 18.61 5.24
CA LEU A 345 3.54 19.50 4.44
C LEU A 345 3.94 19.44 2.97
N TYR A 346 5.24 19.53 2.67
CA TYR A 346 5.75 19.43 1.30
C TYR A 346 5.47 18.05 0.70
N ASP A 347 5.76 17.01 1.46
CA ASP A 347 5.62 15.62 1.03
C ASP A 347 4.16 15.24 0.78
N SER A 348 3.21 15.77 1.55
CA SER A 348 1.78 15.52 1.33
C SER A 348 1.32 16.01 -0.05
N LEU A 349 1.79 17.19 -0.48
CA LEU A 349 1.49 17.74 -1.80
C LEU A 349 2.21 16.95 -2.91
N LEU A 350 3.50 16.67 -2.74
CA LEU A 350 4.27 15.91 -3.73
C LEU A 350 3.69 14.51 -3.93
N GLN A 351 3.34 13.82 -2.85
CA GLN A 351 2.69 12.51 -2.93
C GLN A 351 1.36 12.58 -3.68
N ALA A 352 0.55 13.63 -3.48
CA ALA A 352 -0.71 13.80 -4.20
C ALA A 352 -0.49 13.96 -5.71
N VAL A 353 0.45 14.83 -6.10
CA VAL A 353 0.80 15.06 -7.51
C VAL A 353 1.37 13.78 -8.13
N ALA A 354 2.29 13.09 -7.45
CA ALA A 354 2.85 11.83 -7.92
C ALA A 354 1.78 10.74 -8.06
N PHE A 355 0.80 10.67 -7.14
CA PHE A 355 -0.29 9.72 -7.24
C PHE A 355 -1.06 9.91 -8.55
N TYR A 356 -1.47 11.15 -8.87
CA TYR A 356 -2.19 11.42 -10.11
C TYR A 356 -1.33 11.12 -11.35
N GLU A 357 -0.09 11.61 -11.38
CA GLU A 357 0.79 11.40 -12.54
C GLU A 357 1.15 9.92 -12.77
N LEU A 358 1.32 9.13 -11.71
CA LEU A 358 1.65 7.70 -11.81
C LEU A 358 0.43 6.81 -12.04
N ALA A 359 -0.75 7.18 -11.51
CA ALA A 359 -1.97 6.40 -11.69
C ALA A 359 -2.67 6.68 -13.03
N PHE A 360 -2.55 7.90 -13.56
CA PHE A 360 -3.27 8.35 -14.77
C PHE A 360 -2.37 8.83 -15.92
N GLY A 361 -1.05 8.91 -15.71
CA GLY A 361 -0.09 9.40 -16.71
C GLY A 361 0.19 10.90 -16.60
N LYS A 362 1.31 11.36 -17.17
CA LYS A 362 1.60 12.80 -17.32
C LYS A 362 0.70 13.35 -18.44
N GLY A 363 -0.16 14.31 -18.10
CA GLY A 363 -1.09 14.91 -19.06
C GLY A 363 -2.16 13.93 -19.53
N SER A 364 -2.92 13.35 -18.59
CA SER A 364 -4.11 12.60 -18.98
C SER A 364 -4.90 13.42 -19.99
N GLU A 365 -5.17 12.80 -21.13
CA GLU A 365 -6.29 13.10 -22.02
C GLU A 365 -7.54 13.21 -21.15
N VAL A 366 -7.79 14.41 -20.62
CA VAL A 366 -9.02 14.79 -19.95
C VAL A 366 -9.77 15.62 -20.98
N GLN A 367 -10.43 14.91 -21.88
CA GLN A 367 -11.68 15.39 -22.47
C GLN A 367 -12.83 14.92 -21.59
#